data_AF-A0A350VUL8-F1
#
_entry.id   AF-A0A350VUL8-F1
#
_cell.length_a   1.000
_cell.length_b   1.000
_cell.length_c   1.000
_cell.angle_alpha   90.00
_cell.angle_beta   90.00
_cell.angle_gamma   90.00
#
_symmetry.space_group_name_H-M   'P 1'
#
loop_
_entity.id
_entity.type
_entity.pdbx_description
1 polymer ?
#
loop_
_entity_poly.entity_id
_entity_poly.type
_entity_poly.pdbx_seq_one_letter_code
_entity_poly.pdbx_strand_id
1 'polypeptide(L)'
;MGNVFRLKSSTMFVRADEEIKESPLRVVFLSVEGNKTERQYFEYIEKYRDKLGIKAAVHLHTLQRAKKDTLSAPEDVLELLEEYLEIRNMSALPERLQKVIPSEYTDVFIKEYLNQEVASSDERVKKFEAILLEAGIDIVYNRYLKDLKGKDDVYGIVIDRDYKSHSVQQMNDIIKQCEKKGYKCYITTPLFEFWLLLHLVDAKNITGEELTRIRINENVSDKHTFTSKWVSDLAGHVKSISEKNFIQNYLPKVDFAINQARENFCTDLSDLVGDDLQPQNRMGIVGTNLPDLFDLLRADIV
;
A
#
# COMPACT_ATOMS: atom_id res chain seq x y z
N MET A 1 -2.36 -26.16 -5.91
CA MET A 1 -1.75 -25.12 -6.76
C MET A 1 -1.64 -23.86 -5.93
N GLY A 2 -0.49 -23.18 -5.94
CA GLY A 2 -0.34 -21.89 -5.25
C GLY A 2 -1.24 -20.83 -5.91
N ASN A 3 -1.67 -19.81 -5.14
CA ASN A 3 -2.38 -18.65 -5.68
C ASN A 3 -1.53 -18.05 -6.81
N VAL A 4 -2.13 -17.81 -7.98
CA VAL A 4 -1.46 -17.17 -9.13
C VAL A 4 -1.67 -15.65 -9.09
N PHE A 5 -2.69 -15.17 -8.36
CA PHE A 5 -3.03 -13.74 -8.19
C PHE A 5 -3.21 -13.38 -6.72
N ARG A 6 -2.83 -12.14 -6.38
CA ARG A 6 -2.69 -11.70 -4.99
C ARG A 6 -3.78 -10.74 -4.53
N LEU A 7 -4.37 -9.95 -5.43
CA LEU A 7 -5.45 -9.00 -5.14
C LEU A 7 -6.74 -9.69 -4.68
N LYS A 8 -7.18 -9.45 -3.43
CA LYS A 8 -8.46 -9.96 -2.91
C LYS A 8 -9.08 -8.98 -1.91
N SER A 9 -10.40 -8.77 -1.98
CA SER A 9 -11.14 -8.08 -0.94
C SER A 9 -11.46 -9.05 0.22
N SER A 10 -11.43 -8.58 1.47
CA SER A 10 -11.52 -9.48 2.63
C SER A 10 -12.86 -9.51 3.38
N THR A 11 -13.75 -8.54 3.12
CA THR A 11 -15.24 -8.57 3.27
C THR A 11 -15.78 -7.13 3.23
N MET A 12 -17.00 -6.97 2.69
CA MET A 12 -17.94 -5.87 2.93
C MET A 12 -17.54 -4.49 2.39
N PHE A 13 -17.92 -4.24 1.13
CA PHE A 13 -18.38 -2.92 0.66
C PHE A 13 -19.59 -2.48 1.52
N VAL A 14 -19.37 -2.17 2.79
CA VAL A 14 -20.40 -1.60 3.66
C VAL A 14 -20.38 -0.11 3.42
N ARG A 15 -21.29 0.33 2.55
CA ARG A 15 -22.13 1.51 2.76
C ARG A 15 -21.38 2.81 3.12
N ALA A 16 -20.21 3.05 2.56
CA ALA A 16 -19.61 4.39 2.55
C ALA A 16 -19.96 5.18 1.26
N ASP A 17 -20.44 4.49 0.23
CA ASP A 17 -20.64 5.05 -1.11
C ASP A 17 -21.97 5.76 -1.32
N GLU A 18 -22.88 5.81 -0.33
CA GLU A 18 -24.10 6.63 -0.47
C GLU A 18 -23.84 8.15 -0.33
N GLU A 19 -22.64 8.56 0.11
CA GLU A 19 -22.28 9.98 0.24
C GLU A 19 -21.34 10.52 -0.85
N ILE A 20 -20.83 9.68 -1.75
CA ILE A 20 -20.06 10.16 -2.91
C ILE A 20 -21.06 10.58 -4.00
N LYS A 21 -21.63 11.78 -3.85
CA LYS A 21 -22.57 12.37 -4.84
C LYS A 21 -21.91 12.66 -6.19
N GLU A 22 -20.59 12.75 -6.26
CA GLU A 22 -19.82 13.06 -7.48
C GLU A 22 -18.59 12.15 -7.57
N SER A 23 -18.33 11.59 -8.75
CA SER A 23 -17.14 10.76 -9.02
C SER A 23 -15.85 11.51 -8.66
N PRO A 24 -14.87 10.86 -7.99
CA PRO A 24 -13.62 11.53 -7.64
C PRO A 24 -12.90 12.01 -8.90
N LEU A 25 -12.30 13.21 -8.85
CA LEU A 25 -11.48 13.71 -9.94
C LEU A 25 -10.12 13.02 -9.99
N ARG A 26 -9.62 12.53 -8.85
CA ARG A 26 -8.37 11.77 -8.73
C ARG A 26 -8.53 10.63 -7.75
N VAL A 27 -8.05 9.45 -8.14
CA VAL A 27 -7.84 8.32 -7.25
C VAL A 27 -6.33 8.04 -7.13
N VAL A 28 -5.86 7.94 -5.89
CA VAL A 28 -4.49 7.53 -5.56
C VAL A 28 -4.52 6.07 -5.13
N PHE A 29 -3.98 5.18 -5.97
CA PHE A 29 -3.86 3.75 -5.67
C PHE A 29 -2.52 3.48 -4.99
N LEU A 30 -2.56 2.90 -3.78
CA LEU A 30 -1.36 2.54 -3.03
C LEU A 30 -1.27 1.03 -2.81
N SER A 31 -0.18 0.42 -3.28
CA SER A 31 0.26 -0.90 -2.81
C SER A 31 1.15 -0.72 -1.58
N VAL A 32 0.92 -1.48 -0.52
CA VAL A 32 1.66 -1.34 0.74
C VAL A 32 2.29 -2.67 1.16
N GLU A 33 3.44 -2.57 1.83
CA GLU A 33 4.20 -3.73 2.30
C GLU A 33 3.43 -4.61 3.27
N GLY A 34 2.90 -4.09 4.37
CA GLY A 34 2.13 -4.88 5.33
C GLY A 34 0.60 -4.89 5.10
N ASN A 35 0.01 -6.09 5.22
CA ASN A 35 -1.42 -6.32 4.97
C ASN A 35 -2.35 -5.88 6.13
N LYS A 36 -1.80 -5.31 7.20
CA LYS A 36 -2.56 -4.90 8.39
C LYS A 36 -2.26 -3.47 8.81
N THR A 37 -1.10 -3.19 9.39
CA THR A 37 -0.79 -1.90 10.02
C THR A 37 -0.88 -0.75 9.03
N GLU A 38 -0.16 -0.83 7.91
CA GLU A 38 -0.11 0.14 6.81
C GLU A 38 -1.48 0.27 6.17
N ARG A 39 -2.08 -0.87 5.80
CA ARG A 39 -3.43 -0.91 5.23
C ARG A 39 -4.44 -0.18 6.10
N GLN A 40 -4.50 -0.51 7.40
CA GLN A 40 -5.44 0.11 8.33
C GLN A 40 -5.12 1.60 8.54
N TYR A 41 -3.84 1.97 8.60
CA TYR A 41 -3.45 3.38 8.70
C TYR A 41 -4.01 4.18 7.53
N PHE A 42 -3.76 3.76 6.28
CA PHE A 42 -4.23 4.47 5.09
C PHE A 42 -5.75 4.37 4.89
N GLU A 43 -6.38 3.25 5.25
CA GLU A 43 -7.85 3.13 5.28
C GLU A 43 -8.47 4.16 6.25
N TYR A 44 -7.83 4.44 7.39
CA TYR A 44 -8.31 5.47 8.29
C TYR A 44 -7.95 6.89 7.85
N ILE A 45 -6.84 7.11 7.15
CA ILE A 45 -6.56 8.39 6.47
C ILE A 45 -7.68 8.70 5.48
N GLU A 46 -8.09 7.73 4.66
CA GLU A 46 -9.19 7.89 3.72
C GLU A 46 -10.54 8.10 4.44
N LYS A 47 -10.82 7.30 5.48
CA LYS A 47 -12.07 7.43 6.26
C LYS A 47 -12.23 8.80 6.91
N TYR A 48 -11.12 9.42 7.34
CA TYR A 48 -11.09 10.72 8.04
C TYR A 48 -10.48 11.83 7.18
N ARG A 49 -10.54 11.69 5.85
CA ARG A 49 -9.94 12.59 4.87
C ARG A 49 -10.36 14.06 5.03
N ASP A 50 -11.62 14.28 5.40
CA ASP A 50 -12.22 15.60 5.65
C ASP A 50 -11.51 16.36 6.77
N LYS A 51 -11.22 15.67 7.88
CA LYS A 51 -10.48 16.21 9.03
C LYS A 51 -9.00 16.46 8.74
N LEU A 52 -8.48 15.84 7.68
CA LEU A 52 -7.09 15.89 7.28
C LEU A 52 -6.84 16.88 6.12
N GLY A 53 -7.84 17.65 5.71
CA GLY A 53 -7.72 18.62 4.62
C GLY A 53 -7.61 17.98 3.23
N ILE A 54 -7.96 16.69 3.11
CA ILE A 54 -8.02 15.98 1.83
C ILE A 54 -9.40 16.22 1.23
N LYS A 55 -9.44 16.79 0.02
CA LYS A 55 -10.69 17.15 -0.65
C LYS A 55 -11.47 15.89 -1.04
N ALA A 56 -12.80 15.97 -1.02
CA ALA A 56 -13.67 14.86 -1.46
C ALA A 56 -13.41 14.39 -2.90
N ALA A 57 -12.85 15.26 -3.75
CA ALA A 57 -12.47 14.94 -5.12
C ALA A 57 -11.17 14.12 -5.24
N VAL A 58 -10.42 13.92 -4.16
CA VAL A 58 -9.27 13.01 -4.07
C VAL A 58 -9.67 11.80 -3.24
N HIS A 59 -9.54 10.60 -3.80
CA HIS A 59 -9.79 9.35 -3.10
C HIS A 59 -8.49 8.56 -2.95
N LEU A 60 -8.16 8.13 -1.73
CA LEU A 60 -7.06 7.22 -1.47
C LEU A 60 -7.57 5.78 -1.41
N HIS A 61 -7.09 4.94 -2.33
CA HIS A 61 -7.44 3.52 -2.38
C HIS A 61 -6.22 2.64 -2.11
N THR A 62 -6.16 2.03 -0.93
CA THR A 62 -5.11 1.04 -0.61
C THR A 62 -5.46 -0.33 -1.17
N LEU A 63 -4.56 -0.91 -1.96
CA LEU A 63 -4.74 -2.22 -2.56
C LEU A 63 -4.74 -3.31 -1.48
N GLN A 64 -5.68 -4.24 -1.61
CA GLN A 64 -5.83 -5.37 -0.69
C GLN A 64 -5.30 -6.64 -1.33
N ARG A 65 -4.59 -7.44 -0.53
CA ARG A 65 -4.20 -8.81 -0.91
C ARG A 65 -4.79 -9.84 0.05
N ALA A 66 -4.90 -11.07 -0.41
CA ALA A 66 -5.52 -12.16 0.35
C ALA A 66 -4.99 -12.26 1.79
N LYS A 67 -5.85 -12.57 2.77
CA LYS A 67 -5.42 -12.69 4.19
C LYS A 67 -4.30 -13.71 4.42
N LYS A 68 -4.18 -14.71 3.54
CA LYS A 68 -3.15 -15.76 3.60
C LYS A 68 -1.91 -15.44 2.76
N ASP A 69 -1.92 -14.33 2.03
CA ASP A 69 -0.77 -13.88 1.26
C ASP A 69 0.24 -13.17 2.17
N THR A 70 1.39 -13.80 2.34
CA THR A 70 2.52 -13.34 3.14
C THR A 70 3.63 -12.70 2.31
N LEU A 71 3.48 -12.67 0.98
CA LEU A 71 4.43 -12.01 0.09
C LEU A 71 4.37 -10.51 0.36
N SER A 72 5.50 -9.94 0.73
CA SER A 72 5.65 -8.57 1.24
C SER A 72 7.00 -7.97 0.90
N ALA A 73 7.88 -8.69 0.19
CA ALA A 73 9.12 -8.09 -0.25
C ALA A 73 8.82 -6.89 -1.17
N PRO A 74 9.71 -5.90 -1.26
CA PRO A 74 9.52 -4.73 -2.10
C PRO A 74 9.08 -5.03 -3.55
N GLU A 75 9.61 -6.10 -4.18
CA GLU A 75 9.16 -6.55 -5.50
C GLU A 75 7.74 -7.09 -5.51
N ASP A 76 7.35 -7.79 -4.44
CA ASP A 76 5.98 -8.27 -4.26
C ASP A 76 5.00 -7.09 -4.15
N VAL A 77 5.40 -5.99 -3.50
CA VAL A 77 4.57 -4.78 -3.38
C VAL A 77 4.40 -4.11 -4.74
N LEU A 78 5.47 -4.02 -5.53
CA LEU A 78 5.42 -3.50 -6.89
C LEU A 78 4.59 -4.40 -7.81
N GLU A 79 4.79 -5.72 -7.76
CA GLU A 79 4.03 -6.70 -8.55
C GLU A 79 2.53 -6.58 -8.26
N LEU A 80 2.11 -6.38 -7.01
CA LEU A 80 0.69 -6.20 -6.67
C LEU A 80 0.08 -4.95 -7.35
N LEU A 81 0.85 -3.86 -7.44
CA LEU A 81 0.43 -2.65 -8.15
C LEU A 81 0.32 -2.89 -9.67
N GLU A 82 1.23 -3.69 -10.23
CA GLU A 82 1.26 -4.00 -11.66
C GLU A 82 0.16 -4.98 -12.05
N GLU A 83 -0.07 -6.03 -11.25
CA GLU A 83 -1.23 -6.92 -11.37
C GLU A 83 -2.52 -6.09 -11.36
N TYR A 84 -2.59 -5.10 -10.46
CA TYR A 84 -3.73 -4.20 -10.37
C TYR A 84 -3.94 -3.40 -11.67
N LEU A 85 -2.87 -2.80 -12.20
CA LEU A 85 -2.92 -2.00 -13.41
C LEU A 85 -3.26 -2.83 -14.66
N GLU A 86 -2.72 -4.04 -14.76
CA GLU A 86 -3.09 -5.00 -15.80
C GLU A 86 -4.59 -5.31 -15.74
N ILE A 87 -5.10 -5.58 -14.54
CA ILE A 87 -6.50 -5.89 -14.28
C ILE A 87 -7.43 -4.70 -14.60
N ARG A 88 -7.07 -3.51 -14.13
CA ARG A 88 -7.84 -2.27 -14.33
C ARG A 88 -7.94 -1.89 -15.81
N ASN A 89 -6.87 -2.14 -16.57
CA ASN A 89 -6.80 -1.86 -17.99
C ASN A 89 -7.24 -3.05 -18.86
N MET A 90 -7.84 -4.10 -18.26
CA MET A 90 -8.23 -5.31 -18.97
C MET A 90 -9.13 -5.02 -20.18
N SER A 91 -8.55 -5.23 -21.36
CA SER A 91 -9.24 -5.73 -22.55
C SER A 91 -9.17 -7.26 -22.65
N ALA A 92 -8.32 -7.93 -21.86
CA ALA A 92 -8.12 -9.39 -21.82
C ALA A 92 -7.56 -9.86 -20.47
N LEU A 93 -7.71 -11.15 -20.13
CA LEU A 93 -7.14 -11.74 -18.90
C LEU A 93 -5.60 -11.85 -18.98
N PRO A 94 -4.85 -11.56 -17.89
CA PRO A 94 -3.40 -11.78 -17.82
C PRO A 94 -2.95 -13.16 -18.31
N GLU A 95 -1.78 -13.24 -18.97
CA GLU A 95 -1.29 -14.50 -19.57
C GLU A 95 -1.15 -15.64 -18.55
N ARG A 96 -0.76 -15.29 -17.30
CA ARG A 96 -0.67 -16.25 -16.19
C ARG A 96 -2.04 -16.88 -15.85
N LEU A 97 -3.15 -16.19 -16.09
CA LEU A 97 -4.51 -16.73 -15.90
C LEU A 97 -4.97 -17.61 -17.02
N GLN A 98 -4.66 -17.22 -18.25
CA GLN A 98 -5.00 -18.01 -19.42
C GLN A 98 -4.41 -19.43 -19.29
N LYS A 99 -3.26 -19.57 -18.62
CA LYS A 99 -2.63 -20.88 -18.33
C LYS A 99 -3.34 -21.74 -17.29
N VAL A 100 -4.16 -21.16 -16.40
CA VAL A 100 -4.89 -21.90 -15.36
C VAL A 100 -6.39 -22.03 -15.65
N ILE A 101 -6.90 -21.31 -16.65
CA ILE A 101 -8.28 -21.42 -17.09
C ILE A 101 -8.47 -22.74 -17.85
N PRO A 102 -9.45 -23.57 -17.46
CA PRO A 102 -9.78 -24.79 -18.19
C PRO A 102 -10.11 -24.51 -19.66
N SER A 103 -9.67 -25.37 -20.57
CA SER A 103 -9.84 -25.21 -22.02
C SER A 103 -11.30 -25.19 -22.49
N GLU A 104 -12.25 -25.56 -21.63
CA GLU A 104 -13.70 -25.42 -21.89
C GLU A 104 -14.16 -23.95 -21.97
N TYR A 105 -13.41 -23.01 -21.39
CA TYR A 105 -13.66 -21.57 -21.50
C TYR A 105 -12.87 -20.99 -22.67
N THR A 106 -13.55 -20.80 -23.80
CA THR A 106 -12.93 -20.28 -25.02
C THR A 106 -12.64 -18.78 -24.94
N ASP A 107 -11.73 -18.28 -25.78
CA ASP A 107 -11.47 -16.84 -25.92
C ASP A 107 -12.73 -16.02 -26.23
N VAL A 108 -13.70 -16.63 -26.93
CA VAL A 108 -15.01 -16.04 -27.22
C VAL A 108 -15.79 -15.83 -25.92
N PHE A 109 -15.95 -16.88 -25.13
CA PHE A 109 -16.65 -16.79 -23.85
C PHE A 109 -15.97 -15.79 -22.91
N ILE A 110 -14.63 -15.82 -22.83
CA ILE A 110 -13.86 -14.89 -22.00
C ILE A 110 -14.14 -13.45 -22.41
N LYS A 111 -14.14 -13.14 -23.71
CA LYS A 111 -14.45 -11.79 -24.21
C LYS A 111 -15.89 -11.38 -23.90
N GLU A 112 -16.86 -12.24 -24.18
CA GLU A 112 -18.27 -11.98 -23.88
C GLU A 112 -18.47 -11.72 -22.37
N TYR A 113 -17.81 -12.52 -21.53
CA TYR A 113 -17.85 -12.34 -20.08
C TYR A 113 -17.22 -11.02 -19.61
N LEU A 114 -16.04 -10.65 -20.14
CA LEU A 114 -15.35 -9.40 -19.79
C LEU A 114 -16.13 -8.16 -20.27
N ASN A 115 -16.84 -8.27 -21.39
CA ASN A 115 -17.70 -7.23 -21.93
C ASN A 115 -19.09 -7.18 -21.28
N GLN A 116 -19.38 -8.07 -20.32
CA GLN A 116 -20.69 -8.19 -19.67
C GLN A 116 -21.83 -8.55 -20.65
N GLU A 117 -21.50 -9.26 -21.73
CA GLU A 117 -22.45 -9.74 -22.74
C GLU A 117 -23.10 -11.08 -22.31
N VAL A 118 -22.59 -11.72 -21.26
CA VAL A 118 -23.16 -12.94 -20.65
C VAL A 118 -23.88 -12.58 -19.35
N ALA A 119 -25.09 -13.09 -19.17
CA ALA A 119 -25.88 -12.85 -17.97
C ALA A 119 -25.20 -13.42 -16.72
N SER A 120 -25.21 -12.67 -15.61
CA SER A 120 -24.67 -13.11 -14.31
C SER A 120 -25.37 -14.34 -13.73
N SER A 121 -26.59 -14.64 -14.19
CA SER A 121 -27.33 -15.86 -13.84
C SER A 121 -26.85 -17.12 -14.55
N ASP A 122 -26.07 -17.00 -15.64
CA ASP A 122 -25.55 -18.12 -16.42
C ASP A 122 -24.66 -19.02 -15.55
N GLU A 123 -24.91 -20.34 -15.60
CA GLU A 123 -24.17 -21.31 -14.80
C GLU A 123 -22.68 -21.38 -15.18
N ARG A 124 -22.34 -21.13 -16.45
CA ARG A 124 -20.95 -21.03 -16.93
C ARG A 124 -20.24 -19.86 -16.29
N VAL A 125 -20.93 -18.72 -16.12
CA VAL A 125 -20.38 -17.54 -15.44
C VAL A 125 -20.06 -17.87 -13.99
N LYS A 126 -20.97 -18.51 -13.26
CA LYS A 126 -20.75 -18.88 -11.85
C LYS A 126 -19.56 -19.83 -11.67
N LYS A 127 -19.45 -20.84 -12.55
CA LYS A 127 -18.32 -21.78 -12.52
C LYS A 127 -17.00 -21.09 -12.88
N PHE A 128 -17.03 -20.21 -13.88
CA PHE A 128 -15.87 -19.42 -14.26
C PHE A 128 -15.41 -18.50 -13.12
N GLU A 129 -16.33 -17.74 -12.50
CA GLU A 129 -16.03 -16.87 -11.36
C GLU A 129 -15.45 -17.65 -10.17
N ALA A 130 -15.92 -18.89 -9.92
CA ALA A 130 -15.33 -19.77 -8.91
C ALA A 130 -13.87 -20.16 -9.24
N ILE A 131 -13.58 -20.51 -10.49
CA ILE A 131 -12.22 -20.82 -10.95
C ILE A 131 -11.31 -19.59 -10.80
N LEU A 132 -11.79 -18.41 -11.18
CA LEU A 132 -11.04 -17.16 -11.02
C LEU A 132 -10.74 -16.89 -9.54
N LEU A 133 -11.73 -17.10 -8.65
CA LEU A 133 -11.54 -16.95 -7.21
C LEU A 133 -10.53 -17.94 -6.61
N GLU A 134 -10.54 -19.19 -7.09
CA GLU A 134 -9.55 -20.23 -6.75
C GLU A 134 -8.15 -19.86 -7.23
N ALA A 135 -8.03 -19.31 -8.45
CA ALA A 135 -6.76 -18.79 -9.00
C ALA A 135 -6.27 -17.53 -8.28
N GLY A 136 -7.16 -16.88 -7.54
CA GLY A 136 -6.87 -15.76 -6.67
C GLY A 136 -7.39 -14.41 -7.13
N ILE A 137 -8.20 -14.37 -8.19
CA ILE A 137 -8.82 -13.16 -8.69
C ILE A 137 -10.18 -12.95 -8.03
N ASP A 138 -10.36 -11.78 -7.43
CA ASP A 138 -11.67 -11.28 -7.02
C ASP A 138 -12.27 -10.41 -8.15
N ILE A 139 -13.07 -11.01 -9.04
CA ILE A 139 -13.62 -10.28 -10.19
C ILE A 139 -14.56 -9.14 -9.78
N VAL A 140 -15.26 -9.27 -8.64
CA VAL A 140 -16.17 -8.24 -8.15
C VAL A 140 -15.36 -7.02 -7.75
N TYR A 141 -14.28 -7.24 -7.01
CA TYR A 141 -13.31 -6.20 -6.67
C TYR A 141 -12.66 -5.60 -7.93
N ASN A 142 -12.31 -6.42 -8.92
CA ASN A 142 -11.74 -5.93 -10.18
C ASN A 142 -12.70 -5.02 -10.96
N ARG A 143 -13.98 -5.38 -11.03
CA ARG A 143 -15.02 -4.55 -11.65
C ARG A 143 -15.14 -3.22 -10.91
N TYR A 144 -15.22 -3.26 -9.58
CA TYR A 144 -15.20 -2.05 -8.74
C TYR A 144 -14.00 -1.16 -9.06
N LEU A 145 -12.80 -1.71 -9.13
CA LEU A 145 -11.60 -0.91 -9.40
C LEU A 145 -11.52 -0.38 -10.83
N LYS A 146 -12.15 -1.06 -11.80
CA LYS A 146 -12.30 -0.59 -13.18
C LYS A 146 -13.28 0.57 -13.26
N ASP A 147 -14.28 0.60 -12.40
CA ASP A 147 -15.26 1.69 -12.33
C ASP A 147 -14.73 2.87 -11.49
N LEU A 148 -13.89 2.59 -10.51
CA LEU A 148 -13.19 3.59 -9.69
C LEU A 148 -12.08 4.27 -10.52
N LYS A 149 -12.45 5.25 -11.33
CA LYS A 149 -11.53 6.05 -12.15
C LYS A 149 -11.69 7.53 -11.87
N GLY A 150 -10.57 8.19 -11.61
CA GLY A 150 -10.45 9.64 -11.73
C GLY A 150 -9.91 10.04 -13.10
N LYS A 151 -9.87 11.35 -13.33
CA LYS A 151 -9.29 11.97 -14.52
C LYS A 151 -7.76 11.84 -14.53
N ASP A 152 -7.15 12.03 -13.35
CA ASP A 152 -5.69 12.09 -13.17
C ASP A 152 -5.23 11.12 -12.07
N ASP A 153 -5.50 9.83 -12.27
CA ASP A 153 -5.17 8.80 -11.28
C ASP A 153 -3.67 8.63 -11.08
N VAL A 154 -3.29 8.36 -9.83
CA VAL A 154 -1.91 8.19 -9.41
C VAL A 154 -1.72 6.82 -8.80
N TYR A 155 -0.59 6.21 -9.11
CA TYR A 155 -0.23 4.86 -8.66
C TYR A 155 1.06 4.93 -7.85
N GLY A 156 1.11 4.25 -6.72
CA GLY A 156 2.32 4.24 -5.90
C GLY A 156 2.45 3.05 -4.99
N ILE A 157 3.66 2.90 -4.45
CA ILE A 157 4.03 1.86 -3.49
C ILE A 157 4.52 2.48 -2.18
N VAL A 158 4.26 1.81 -1.06
CA VAL A 158 4.85 2.12 0.25
C VAL A 158 5.59 0.88 0.74
N ILE A 159 6.90 1.01 0.92
CA ILE A 159 7.80 -0.09 1.29
C ILE A 159 8.71 0.28 2.45
N ASP A 160 9.18 -0.73 3.17
CA ASP A 160 10.12 -0.58 4.26
C ASP A 160 11.55 -0.78 3.79
N ARG A 161 12.49 -0.05 4.41
CA ARG A 161 13.93 -0.25 4.22
C ARG A 161 14.50 -1.08 5.37
N ASP A 162 14.09 -2.34 5.48
CA ASP A 162 14.78 -3.29 6.34
C ASP A 162 16.09 -3.73 5.67
N TYR A 163 17.21 -3.13 6.09
CA TYR A 163 18.54 -3.45 5.54
C TYR A 163 19.00 -4.89 5.77
N LYS A 164 18.35 -5.63 6.66
CA LYS A 164 18.65 -7.04 6.91
C LYS A 164 17.98 -7.95 5.87
N SER A 165 16.84 -7.51 5.33
CA SER A 165 16.02 -8.26 4.38
C SER A 165 16.22 -7.77 2.94
N HIS A 166 16.55 -6.49 2.75
CA HIS A 166 16.60 -5.86 1.43
C HIS A 166 17.99 -5.29 1.13
N SER A 167 18.48 -5.56 -0.07
CA SER A 167 19.75 -5.00 -0.55
C SER A 167 19.58 -3.58 -1.09
N VAL A 168 20.65 -2.78 -1.07
CA VAL A 168 20.67 -1.45 -1.69
C VAL A 168 20.32 -1.54 -3.18
N GLN A 169 20.91 -2.50 -3.89
CA GLN A 169 20.65 -2.73 -5.31
C GLN A 169 19.17 -3.02 -5.59
N GLN A 170 18.57 -3.91 -4.81
CA GLN A 170 17.15 -4.27 -4.92
C GLN A 170 16.23 -3.05 -4.78
N MET A 171 16.43 -2.23 -3.75
CA MET A 171 15.63 -1.02 -3.52
C MET A 171 15.81 -0.01 -4.65
N ASN A 172 17.04 0.19 -5.13
CA ASN A 172 17.33 1.07 -6.25
C ASN A 172 16.69 0.59 -7.56
N ASP A 173 16.63 -0.71 -7.81
CA ASP A 173 15.97 -1.25 -8.99
C ASP A 173 14.45 -1.05 -8.94
N ILE A 174 13.85 -1.08 -7.76
CA ILE A 174 12.43 -0.76 -7.57
C ILE A 174 12.16 0.72 -7.79
N ILE A 175 12.99 1.61 -7.24
CA ILE A 175 12.89 3.06 -7.47
C ILE A 175 12.96 3.36 -8.97
N LYS A 176 13.96 2.81 -9.68
CA LYS A 176 14.11 2.98 -11.14
C LYS A 176 12.90 2.46 -11.92
N GLN A 177 12.33 1.33 -11.51
CA GLN A 177 11.12 0.80 -12.13
C GLN A 177 9.92 1.73 -11.91
N CYS A 178 9.75 2.25 -10.70
CA CYS A 178 8.70 3.22 -10.38
C CYS A 178 8.86 4.48 -11.22
N GLU A 179 10.06 5.07 -11.26
CA GLU A 179 10.35 6.26 -12.08
C GLU A 179 10.04 6.03 -13.56
N LYS A 180 10.52 4.91 -14.13
CA LYS A 180 10.28 4.56 -15.54
C LYS A 180 8.80 4.42 -15.87
N LYS A 181 8.00 3.91 -14.94
CA LYS A 181 6.55 3.68 -15.13
C LYS A 181 5.68 4.84 -14.62
N GLY A 182 6.28 5.88 -14.06
CA GLY A 182 5.57 7.02 -13.48
C GLY A 182 4.87 6.72 -12.15
N TYR A 183 5.25 5.65 -11.45
CA TYR A 183 4.73 5.31 -10.14
C TYR A 183 5.42 6.15 -9.06
N LYS A 184 4.68 6.48 -8.00
CA LYS A 184 5.24 7.08 -6.79
C LYS A 184 5.86 5.99 -5.91
N CYS A 185 7.03 6.26 -5.35
CA CYS A 185 7.71 5.35 -4.42
C CYS A 185 7.84 6.05 -3.06
N TYR A 186 7.28 5.45 -2.02
CA TYR A 186 7.39 5.93 -0.65
C TYR A 186 8.13 4.90 0.19
N ILE A 187 9.15 5.35 0.92
CA ILE A 187 10.02 4.50 1.73
C ILE A 187 9.95 4.95 3.18
N THR A 188 9.89 3.99 4.10
CA THR A 188 10.13 4.23 5.53
C THR A 188 11.41 3.52 5.95
N THR A 189 12.41 4.27 6.41
CA THR A 189 13.69 3.72 6.88
C THR A 189 13.79 3.86 8.39
N PRO A 190 13.85 2.76 9.17
CA PRO A 190 14.06 1.38 8.70
C PRO A 190 12.78 0.57 8.42
N LEU A 191 11.62 1.03 8.90
CA LEU A 191 10.34 0.32 8.81
C LEU A 191 9.16 1.26 9.07
N PHE A 192 7.95 0.86 8.70
CA PHE A 192 6.75 1.70 8.78
C PHE A 192 6.45 2.19 10.20
N GLU A 193 6.76 1.41 11.25
CA GLU A 193 6.58 1.86 12.64
C GLU A 193 7.39 3.12 12.96
N PHE A 194 8.46 3.44 12.23
CA PHE A 194 9.13 4.73 12.36
C PHE A 194 8.19 5.90 12.02
N TRP A 195 7.42 5.79 10.93
CA TRP A 195 6.40 6.79 10.58
C TRP A 195 5.32 6.91 11.66
N LEU A 196 4.87 5.79 12.23
CA LEU A 196 3.93 5.80 13.35
C LEU A 196 4.52 6.47 14.59
N LEU A 197 5.82 6.26 14.88
CA LEU A 197 6.51 6.87 16.01
C LEU A 197 6.51 8.40 15.91
N LEU A 198 6.62 8.96 14.71
CA LEU A 198 6.57 10.42 14.47
C LEU A 198 5.23 11.07 14.85
N HIS A 199 4.18 10.30 15.11
CA HIS A 199 2.94 10.83 15.66
C HIS A 199 2.96 10.94 17.19
N LEU A 200 3.79 10.11 17.84
CA LEU A 200 3.72 9.80 19.26
C LEU A 200 4.78 10.53 20.09
N VAL A 201 5.94 10.83 19.49
CA VAL A 201 7.07 11.47 20.18
C VAL A 201 7.51 12.72 19.43
N ASP A 202 8.03 13.71 20.15
CA ASP A 202 8.74 14.84 19.54
C ASP A 202 10.15 14.39 19.12
N ALA A 203 10.50 14.57 17.86
CA ALA A 203 11.76 14.20 17.24
C ALA A 203 12.95 14.84 17.96
N LYS A 204 12.77 16.04 18.53
CA LYS A 204 13.80 16.74 19.31
C LYS A 204 14.16 16.03 20.61
N ASN A 205 13.28 15.16 21.10
CA ASN A 205 13.51 14.36 22.30
C ASN A 205 14.18 13.02 21.99
N ILE A 206 14.33 12.65 20.71
CA ILE A 206 15.05 11.43 20.33
C ILE A 206 16.55 11.68 20.47
N THR A 207 17.16 11.00 21.42
CA THR A 207 18.60 11.09 21.68
C THR A 207 19.41 10.44 20.55
N GLY A 208 20.70 10.80 20.42
CA GLY A 208 21.58 10.18 19.43
C GLY A 208 21.75 8.66 19.61
N GLU A 209 21.66 8.18 20.86
CA GLU A 209 21.64 6.74 21.16
C GLU A 209 20.36 6.09 20.65
N GLU A 210 19.19 6.66 20.95
CA GLU A 210 17.91 6.16 20.45
C GLU A 210 17.85 6.18 18.92
N LEU A 211 18.34 7.24 18.28
CA LEU A 211 18.40 7.34 16.82
C LEU A 211 19.28 6.23 16.22
N THR A 212 20.41 5.93 16.87
CA THR A 212 21.28 4.82 16.45
C THR A 212 20.55 3.47 16.58
N ARG A 213 19.79 3.28 17.67
CA ARG A 213 19.00 2.06 17.88
C ARG A 213 17.81 1.95 16.92
N ILE A 214 17.17 3.07 16.57
CA ILE A 214 16.16 3.13 15.50
C ILE A 214 16.80 2.67 14.20
N ARG A 215 17.95 3.23 13.82
CA ARG A 215 18.64 2.90 12.56
C ARG A 215 19.03 1.43 12.45
N ILE A 216 19.57 0.84 13.51
CA ILE A 216 19.94 -0.59 13.56
C ILE A 216 18.71 -1.50 13.64
N ASN A 217 17.64 -1.01 14.29
CA ASN A 217 16.35 -1.68 14.46
C ASN A 217 16.48 -3.15 14.89
N GLU A 218 17.25 -3.40 15.95
CA GLU A 218 17.46 -4.75 16.48
C GLU A 218 16.17 -5.40 16.99
N ASN A 219 16.09 -6.74 16.93
CA ASN A 219 15.01 -7.48 17.56
C ASN A 219 15.19 -7.42 19.09
N VAL A 220 14.15 -6.95 19.79
CA VAL A 220 14.13 -6.93 21.27
C VAL A 220 13.26 -8.05 21.84
N SER A 221 12.48 -8.72 20.99
CA SER A 221 11.74 -9.96 21.29
C SER A 221 11.33 -10.64 19.98
N ASP A 222 10.75 -11.84 20.07
CA ASP A 222 10.18 -12.55 18.90
C ASP A 222 9.04 -11.77 18.20
N LYS A 223 8.48 -10.76 18.86
CA LYS A 223 7.34 -9.98 18.38
C LYS A 223 7.71 -8.57 17.93
N HIS A 224 8.87 -8.06 18.35
CA HIS A 224 9.19 -6.65 18.22
C HIS A 224 10.67 -6.40 17.91
N THR A 225 10.88 -5.48 16.99
CA THR A 225 12.10 -4.66 16.86
C THR A 225 12.07 -3.50 17.83
N PHE A 226 13.21 -2.82 18.02
CA PHE A 226 13.32 -1.66 18.90
C PHE A 226 12.23 -0.60 18.63
N THR A 227 12.11 -0.13 17.38
CA THR A 227 11.16 0.93 17.02
C THR A 227 9.70 0.46 17.14
N SER A 228 9.40 -0.77 16.71
CA SER A 228 8.03 -1.31 16.84
C SER A 228 7.63 -1.57 18.30
N LYS A 229 8.58 -1.89 19.19
CA LYS A 229 8.33 -1.97 20.63
C LYS A 229 7.99 -0.61 21.20
N TRP A 230 8.71 0.43 20.79
CA TRP A 230 8.48 1.80 21.26
C TRP A 230 7.09 2.30 20.87
N VAL A 231 6.67 2.08 19.61
CA VAL A 231 5.31 2.36 19.17
C VAL A 231 4.29 1.57 19.97
N SER A 232 4.52 0.27 20.21
CA SER A 232 3.62 -0.58 20.99
C SER A 232 3.45 -0.08 22.42
N ASP A 233 4.52 0.37 23.07
CA ASP A 233 4.47 0.88 24.44
C ASP A 233 3.71 2.21 24.57
N LEU A 234 3.79 3.06 23.55
CA LEU A 234 3.11 4.36 23.53
C LEU A 234 1.66 4.27 23.05
N ALA A 235 1.42 3.52 21.97
CA ALA A 235 0.12 3.46 21.32
C ALA A 235 -0.72 2.25 21.75
N GLY A 236 -0.13 1.20 22.34
CA GLY A 236 -0.88 0.04 22.84
C GLY A 236 -1.40 -0.90 21.74
N HIS A 237 -0.72 -0.98 20.60
CA HIS A 237 -1.01 -1.94 19.53
C HIS A 237 0.27 -2.53 18.93
N VAL A 238 0.15 -3.65 18.21
CA VAL A 238 1.30 -4.40 17.67
C VAL A 238 1.24 -4.56 16.16
N LYS A 239 0.31 -5.38 15.64
CA LYS A 239 0.20 -5.71 14.20
C LYS A 239 -1.09 -5.21 13.57
N SER A 240 -1.80 -4.32 14.26
CA SER A 240 -3.08 -3.81 13.79
C SER A 240 -3.47 -2.54 14.52
N ILE A 241 -3.90 -1.54 13.77
CA ILE A 241 -4.43 -0.29 14.31
C ILE A 241 -5.96 -0.45 14.36
N SER A 242 -6.54 -0.30 15.55
CA SER A 242 -8.00 -0.17 15.66
C SER A 242 -8.42 1.27 15.40
N GLU A 243 -9.65 1.48 14.94
CA GLU A 243 -10.18 2.82 14.69
C GLU A 243 -10.09 3.73 15.93
N LYS A 244 -10.46 3.20 17.10
CA LYS A 244 -10.32 3.92 18.38
C LYS A 244 -8.88 4.38 18.59
N ASN A 245 -7.92 3.50 18.35
CA ASN A 245 -6.51 3.80 18.49
C ASN A 245 -6.06 4.88 17.50
N PHE A 246 -6.49 4.77 16.25
CA PHE A 246 -6.18 5.75 15.22
C PHE A 246 -6.68 7.16 15.57
N ILE A 247 -7.95 7.28 15.97
CA ILE A 247 -8.54 8.55 16.36
C ILE A 247 -7.79 9.18 17.54
N GLN A 248 -7.35 8.36 18.49
CA GLN A 248 -6.68 8.83 19.70
C GLN A 248 -5.23 9.25 19.45
N ASN A 249 -4.46 8.42 18.73
CA ASN A 249 -3.00 8.54 18.67
C ASN A 249 -2.48 9.14 17.36
N TYR A 250 -3.18 8.93 16.24
CA TYR A 250 -2.65 9.22 14.90
C TYR A 250 -3.38 10.37 14.22
N LEU A 251 -4.72 10.33 14.15
CA LEU A 251 -5.53 11.34 13.48
C LEU A 251 -5.19 12.80 13.85
N PRO A 252 -5.12 13.20 15.14
CA PRO A 252 -4.81 14.57 15.52
C PRO A 252 -3.33 14.96 15.33
N LYS A 253 -2.47 14.00 14.95
CA LYS A 253 -1.01 14.15 14.88
C LYS A 253 -0.44 13.94 13.48
N VAL A 254 -1.28 13.80 12.45
CA VAL A 254 -0.82 13.62 11.07
C VAL A 254 0.06 14.79 10.62
N ASP A 255 -0.40 16.05 10.78
CA ASP A 255 0.41 17.22 10.40
C ASP A 255 1.66 17.37 11.25
N PHE A 256 1.57 16.98 12.52
CA PHE A 256 2.74 16.93 13.39
C PHE A 256 3.78 15.96 12.82
N ALA A 257 3.41 14.71 12.54
CA ALA A 257 4.30 13.71 11.95
C ALA A 257 4.88 14.12 10.60
N ILE A 258 4.08 14.75 9.73
CA ILE A 258 4.53 15.31 8.45
C ILE A 258 5.66 16.33 8.68
N ASN A 259 5.46 17.31 9.56
CA ASN A 259 6.46 18.33 9.84
C ASN A 259 7.70 17.72 10.48
N GLN A 260 7.54 16.76 11.39
CA GLN A 260 8.66 16.08 12.02
C GLN A 260 9.54 15.35 11.01
N ALA A 261 8.93 14.62 10.07
CA ALA A 261 9.65 13.94 9.00
C ALA A 261 10.45 14.93 8.14
N ARG A 262 9.84 16.03 7.70
CA ARG A 262 10.49 17.03 6.83
C ARG A 262 11.61 17.79 7.52
N GLU A 263 11.40 18.17 8.78
CA GLU A 263 12.31 19.09 9.48
C GLU A 263 13.49 18.38 10.16
N ASN A 264 13.33 17.11 10.53
CA ASN A 264 14.28 16.42 11.42
C ASN A 264 14.87 15.14 10.83
N PHE A 265 14.33 14.62 9.73
CA PHE A 265 14.73 13.33 9.17
C PHE A 265 14.93 13.37 7.66
N CYS A 266 15.50 12.28 7.13
CA CYS A 266 15.74 12.13 5.70
C CYS A 266 14.42 11.96 4.93
N THR A 267 14.31 12.63 3.78
CA THR A 267 13.19 12.47 2.84
C THR A 267 13.67 12.14 1.42
N ASP A 268 14.98 12.13 1.15
CA ASP A 268 15.51 11.77 -0.15
C ASP A 268 15.53 10.24 -0.33
N LEU A 269 15.03 9.74 -1.47
CA LEU A 269 14.93 8.31 -1.72
C LEU A 269 16.29 7.60 -1.73
N SER A 270 17.33 8.22 -2.28
CA SER A 270 18.65 7.60 -2.38
C SER A 270 19.30 7.50 -1.00
N ASP A 271 19.18 8.54 -0.19
CA ASP A 271 19.69 8.57 1.18
C ASP A 271 18.89 7.64 2.12
N LEU A 272 17.58 7.53 1.93
CA LEU A 272 16.73 6.57 2.65
C LEU A 272 17.17 5.13 2.40
N VAL A 273 17.61 4.81 1.18
CA VAL A 273 18.10 3.47 0.81
C VAL A 273 19.53 3.22 1.27
N GLY A 274 20.39 4.23 1.12
CA GLY A 274 21.83 4.15 1.37
C GLY A 274 22.63 3.60 0.19
N ASP A 275 23.90 3.28 0.45
CA ASP A 275 24.86 2.81 -0.56
C ASP A 275 25.69 1.60 -0.07
N ASP A 276 26.45 1.02 -1.00
CA ASP A 276 27.38 -0.10 -0.76
C ASP A 276 28.84 0.34 -0.57
N LEU A 277 29.12 1.65 -0.43
CA LEU A 277 30.49 2.17 -0.28
C LEU A 277 31.08 1.77 1.08
N GLN A 278 30.26 1.74 2.13
CA GLN A 278 30.66 1.31 3.48
C GLN A 278 29.56 0.45 4.14
N PRO A 279 29.91 -0.54 4.98
CA PRO A 279 28.93 -1.44 5.58
C PRO A 279 27.77 -0.76 6.30
N GLN A 280 28.04 0.35 6.99
CA GLN A 280 27.04 1.12 7.72
C GLN A 280 26.09 1.92 6.81
N ASN A 281 26.52 2.25 5.58
CA ASN A 281 25.69 3.01 4.65
C ASN A 281 24.51 2.19 4.14
N ARG A 282 24.64 0.85 4.13
CA ARG A 282 23.57 -0.07 3.74
C ARG A 282 22.29 0.06 4.55
N MET A 283 22.38 0.60 5.76
CA MET A 283 21.22 0.85 6.63
C MET A 283 20.34 2.01 6.14
N GLY A 284 20.82 2.82 5.20
CA GLY A 284 20.20 4.09 4.86
C GLY A 284 20.28 5.11 5.99
N ILE A 285 19.70 6.28 5.75
CA ILE A 285 19.47 7.32 6.75
C ILE A 285 18.04 7.18 7.28
N VAL A 286 17.86 7.28 8.59
CA VAL A 286 16.54 7.21 9.24
C VAL A 286 15.65 8.33 8.72
N GLY A 287 14.44 7.97 8.27
CA GLY A 287 13.54 8.94 7.66
C GLY A 287 12.40 8.32 6.88
N THR A 288 11.64 9.19 6.20
CA THR A 288 10.59 8.78 5.26
C THR A 288 10.19 9.95 4.35
N ASN A 289 9.86 9.64 3.11
CA ASN A 289 9.28 10.59 2.15
C ASN A 289 7.74 10.51 2.07
N LEU A 290 7.07 9.84 3.01
CA LEU A 290 5.61 9.85 3.12
C LEU A 290 4.96 11.26 3.16
N PRO A 291 5.60 12.33 3.66
CA PRO A 291 5.06 13.69 3.48
C PRO A 291 4.65 14.04 2.04
N ASP A 292 5.35 13.52 1.03
CA ASP A 292 5.05 13.80 -0.38
C ASP A 292 3.74 13.14 -0.83
N LEU A 293 3.32 12.05 -0.19
CA LEU A 293 2.00 11.46 -0.39
C LEU A 293 0.91 12.42 0.11
N PHE A 294 1.12 13.05 1.27
CA PHE A 294 0.13 13.98 1.82
C PHE A 294 0.02 15.26 0.99
N ASP A 295 1.14 15.74 0.43
CA ASP A 295 1.09 16.84 -0.55
C ASP A 295 0.25 16.45 -1.77
N LEU A 296 0.45 15.24 -2.29
CA LEU A 296 -0.34 14.72 -3.42
C LEU A 296 -1.84 14.64 -3.08
N LEU A 297 -2.17 14.16 -1.87
CA LEU A 297 -3.55 14.00 -1.41
C LEU A 297 -4.25 15.34 -1.16
N ARG A 298 -3.48 16.37 -0.81
CA ARG A 298 -3.98 17.72 -0.49
C ARG A 298 -3.84 18.71 -1.63
N ALA A 299 -3.18 18.32 -2.73
CA ALA A 299 -2.98 19.17 -3.89
C ALA A 299 -4.31 19.64 -4.50
N ASP A 300 -4.31 20.87 -4.99
CA ASP A 300 -5.43 21.37 -5.79
C ASP A 300 -5.59 20.51 -7.06
N ILE A 301 -6.84 20.17 -7.36
CA ILE A 301 -7.22 19.53 -8.62
C ILE A 301 -7.73 20.65 -9.54
N VAL A 302 -7.14 20.75 -10.73
CA VAL A 302 -7.48 21.74 -11.77
C VAL A 302 -8.31 21.10 -12.88
#